data_AF-A0A7S1R748-F1
#
_entry.id   AF-A0A7S1R748-F1
#
_cell.length_a   1.000
_cell.length_b   1.000
_cell.length_c   1.000
_cell.angle_alpha   90.00
_cell.angle_beta   90.00
_cell.angle_gamma   90.00
#
_symmetry.space_group_name_H-M   'P 1'
#
loop_
_entity.id
_entity.type
_entity.pdbx_description
1 polymer ?
#
loop_
_entity_poly.entity_id
_entity_poly.type
_entity_poly.pdbx_seq_one_letter_code
_entity_poly.pdbx_strand_id
1 'polypeptide(L)'
;MARMMRLVRAFPELMVLIKGVVTAVRSVSLTLCLMAAVIYVFAVSLTQITHGTDFGARYFSNVPNSAFSLLVHATLPDLAGIITDAMDAHALYAVLLMVYILLAFLTLMNMLIGVIVEVVSVVATVENEEIAVKFVRNRLLAVFNEVSKDKAMPNLPVEEETNITQEEFEK
;
A
#
# COMPACT_ATOMS: atom_id res chain seq x y z
N MET A 1 -14.95 24.38 14.29
CA MET A 1 -15.80 23.39 13.58
C MET A 1 -16.68 23.98 12.47
N ALA A 2 -17.52 25.01 12.71
CA ALA A 2 -18.42 25.56 11.67
C ALA A 2 -17.71 26.17 10.43
N ARG A 3 -16.47 26.69 10.58
CA ARG A 3 -15.67 27.20 9.45
C ARG A 3 -15.24 26.09 8.48
N MET A 4 -14.88 24.91 9.00
CA MET A 4 -14.52 23.74 8.18
C MET A 4 -15.69 23.25 7.33
N MET A 5 -16.90 23.15 7.90
CA MET A 5 -18.08 22.70 7.15
C MET A 5 -18.50 23.66 6.03
N ARG A 6 -18.24 24.96 6.17
CA ARG A 6 -18.50 25.93 5.09
C ARG A 6 -17.50 25.80 3.95
N LEU A 7 -16.23 25.50 4.26
CA LEU A 7 -15.18 25.32 3.26
C LEU A 7 -15.40 24.05 2.43
N VAL A 8 -15.90 22.97 3.04
CA VAL A 8 -16.27 21.72 2.36
C VAL A 8 -17.42 21.89 1.37
N ARG A 9 -18.36 22.81 1.63
CA ARG A 9 -19.46 23.12 0.72
C ARG A 9 -19.08 24.07 -0.42
N ALA A 10 -17.96 24.79 -0.32
CA ALA A 10 -17.51 25.73 -1.35
C ALA A 10 -16.86 25.05 -2.56
N PHE A 11 -16.35 23.81 -2.39
CA PHE A 11 -15.69 23.05 -3.45
C PHE A 11 -16.32 21.65 -3.58
N PRO A 12 -17.10 21.38 -4.65
CA PRO A 12 -17.70 20.05 -4.86
C PRO A 12 -16.64 18.94 -5.00
N GLU A 13 -15.43 19.27 -5.44
CA GLU A 13 -14.29 18.34 -5.54
C GLU A 13 -13.90 17.76 -4.17
N LEU A 14 -13.90 18.57 -3.11
CA LEU A 14 -13.58 18.09 -1.76
C LEU A 14 -14.64 17.10 -1.25
N MET A 15 -15.88 17.26 -1.69
CA MET A 15 -16.98 16.36 -1.34
C MET A 15 -16.86 14.99 -2.02
N VAL A 16 -16.30 14.94 -3.24
CA VAL A 16 -15.95 13.68 -3.92
C VAL A 16 -14.81 12.98 -3.17
N LEU A 17 -13.77 13.73 -2.80
CA LEU A 17 -12.64 13.20 -2.04
C LEU A 17 -13.07 12.64 -0.67
N ILE A 18 -13.91 13.36 0.07
CA ILE A 18 -14.44 12.92 1.37
C ILE A 18 -15.26 11.64 1.21
N LYS A 19 -16.09 11.51 0.16
CA LYS A 19 -16.82 10.26 -0.10
C LYS A 19 -15.87 9.10 -0.39
N GLY A 20 -14.77 9.34 -1.10
CA GLY A 20 -13.69 8.39 -1.30
C GLY A 20 -13.07 7.94 0.04
N VAL A 21 -12.71 8.89 0.90
CA VAL A 21 -12.16 8.62 2.25
C VAL A 21 -13.16 7.82 3.09
N VAL A 22 -14.44 8.18 3.10
CA VAL A 22 -15.48 7.45 3.85
C VAL A 22 -15.60 6.00 3.38
N THR A 23 -15.42 5.76 2.08
CA THR A 23 -15.43 4.40 1.52
C THR A 23 -14.18 3.64 1.97
N ALA A 24 -13.01 4.30 1.96
CA ALA A 24 -11.76 3.74 2.44
C ALA A 24 -11.75 3.46 3.96
N VAL A 25 -12.48 4.23 4.78
CA VAL A 25 -12.57 4.04 6.24
C VAL A 25 -12.98 2.62 6.61
N ARG A 26 -13.86 1.97 5.83
CA ARG A 26 -14.24 0.58 6.08
C ARG A 26 -13.03 -0.36 5.99
N SER A 27 -12.21 -0.21 4.97
CA SER A 27 -10.98 -0.99 4.80
C SER A 27 -9.97 -0.68 5.91
N VAL A 28 -9.74 0.61 6.17
CA VAL A 28 -8.82 1.08 7.22
C VAL A 28 -9.22 0.54 8.60
N SER A 29 -10.52 0.46 8.90
CA SER A 29 -11.03 -0.05 10.17
C SER A 29 -10.71 -1.53 10.40
N LEU A 30 -10.69 -2.34 9.34
CA LEU A 30 -10.31 -3.75 9.41
C LEU A 30 -8.81 -3.87 9.72
N THR A 31 -7.97 -3.11 9.01
CA THR A 31 -6.53 -3.08 9.26
C THR A 31 -6.20 -2.59 10.67
N LEU A 32 -6.90 -1.58 11.16
CA LEU A 32 -6.77 -1.10 12.54
C LEU A 32 -7.13 -2.20 13.55
N CYS A 33 -8.21 -2.92 13.32
CA CYS A 33 -8.65 -4.01 14.20
C CYS A 33 -7.63 -5.16 14.22
N LEU A 34 -7.11 -5.53 13.04
CA LEU A 34 -6.06 -6.55 12.90
C LEU A 34 -4.76 -6.10 13.60
N MET A 35 -4.34 -4.86 13.39
CA MET A 35 -3.18 -4.28 14.08
C MET A 35 -3.35 -4.31 15.59
N ALA A 36 -4.53 -3.91 16.10
CA ALA A 36 -4.82 -3.94 17.54
C ALA A 36 -4.80 -5.36 18.10
N ALA A 37 -5.30 -6.36 17.36
CA ALA A 37 -5.25 -7.76 17.75
C ALA A 37 -3.81 -8.26 17.85
N VAL A 38 -2.96 -7.95 16.87
CA VAL A 38 -1.53 -8.30 16.89
C VAL A 38 -0.83 -7.65 18.08
N ILE A 39 -0.99 -6.33 18.26
CA ILE A 39 -0.42 -5.61 19.41
C ILE A 39 -0.87 -6.22 20.73
N TYR A 40 -2.15 -6.57 20.86
CA TYR A 40 -2.69 -7.18 22.08
C TYR A 40 -2.05 -8.54 22.39
N VAL A 41 -1.93 -9.43 21.39
CA VAL A 41 -1.29 -10.75 21.56
C VAL A 41 0.17 -10.59 22.01
N PHE A 42 0.92 -9.70 21.38
CA PHE A 42 2.32 -9.44 21.76
C PHE A 42 2.44 -8.71 23.09
N ALA A 43 1.53 -7.78 23.41
CA ALA A 43 1.50 -7.09 24.69
C ALA A 43 1.30 -8.07 25.84
N VAL A 44 0.34 -8.99 25.73
CA VAL A 44 0.12 -10.04 26.74
C VAL A 44 1.34 -10.95 26.85
N SER A 45 1.87 -11.43 25.72
CA SER A 45 3.02 -12.34 25.69
C SER A 45 4.25 -11.71 26.34
N LEU A 46 4.59 -10.47 26.01
CA LEU A 46 5.74 -9.76 26.58
C LEU A 46 5.53 -9.41 28.05
N THR A 47 4.33 -9.01 28.45
CA THR A 47 4.02 -8.76 29.88
C THR A 47 4.25 -10.03 30.70
N GLN A 48 3.85 -11.19 30.19
CA GLN A 48 4.00 -12.48 30.88
C GLN A 48 5.46 -12.95 30.93
N ILE A 49 6.18 -12.86 29.80
CA ILE A 49 7.56 -13.35 29.69
C ILE A 49 8.53 -12.48 30.48
N THR A 50 8.30 -11.16 30.51
CA THR A 50 9.21 -10.20 31.17
C THR A 50 8.83 -9.93 32.62
N HIS A 51 7.81 -10.62 33.14
CA HIS A 51 7.35 -10.47 34.51
C HIS A 51 8.47 -10.78 35.52
N GLY A 52 8.79 -9.83 36.40
CA GLY A 52 9.87 -9.96 37.39
C GLY A 52 11.26 -9.54 36.89
N THR A 53 11.38 -9.01 35.67
CA THR A 53 12.62 -8.40 35.16
C THR A 53 12.56 -6.88 35.21
N ASP A 54 13.70 -6.20 35.38
CA ASP A 54 13.78 -4.72 35.33
C ASP A 54 13.31 -4.17 33.97
N PHE A 55 13.55 -4.92 32.90
CA PHE A 55 13.09 -4.59 31.56
C PHE A 55 11.57 -4.59 31.45
N GLY A 56 10.92 -5.64 31.96
CA GLY A 56 9.47 -5.75 32.04
C GLY A 56 8.86 -4.66 32.92
N ALA A 57 9.49 -4.36 34.07
CA ALA A 57 9.02 -3.29 34.96
C ALA A 57 8.99 -1.91 34.27
N ARG A 58 9.97 -1.62 33.41
CA ARG A 58 10.10 -0.33 32.73
C ARG A 58 9.18 -0.15 31.52
N TYR A 59 9.01 -1.19 30.70
CA TYR A 59 8.31 -1.08 29.41
C TYR A 59 7.02 -1.92 29.32
N PHE A 60 6.92 -2.98 30.11
CA PHE A 60 5.87 -4.00 30.00
C PHE A 60 5.19 -4.31 31.34
N SER A 61 4.97 -3.29 32.18
CA SER A 61 4.49 -3.51 33.55
C SER A 61 3.06 -4.04 33.61
N ASN A 62 2.19 -3.60 32.69
CA ASN A 62 0.79 -3.99 32.56
C ASN A 62 0.41 -4.10 31.09
N VAL A 63 -0.59 -4.90 30.74
CA VAL A 63 -1.02 -5.10 29.33
C VAL A 63 -1.28 -3.78 28.56
N PRO A 64 -1.96 -2.75 29.13
CA PRO A 64 -2.14 -1.47 28.43
C PRO A 64 -0.83 -0.69 28.23
N ASN A 65 0.08 -0.71 29.22
CA ASN A 65 1.38 -0.07 29.09
C ASN A 65 2.26 -0.81 28.07
N SER A 66 2.21 -2.14 28.06
CA SER A 66 2.87 -2.99 27.07
C SER A 66 2.38 -2.71 25.66
N ALA A 67 1.06 -2.55 25.48
CA ALA A 67 0.47 -2.18 24.20
C ALA A 67 0.90 -0.78 23.75
N PHE A 68 0.93 0.19 24.67
CA PHE A 68 1.44 1.53 24.40
C PHE A 68 2.92 1.50 24.02
N SER A 69 3.73 0.73 24.74
CA SER A 69 5.17 0.63 24.49
C SER A 69 5.47 -0.05 23.15
N LEU A 70 4.71 -1.07 22.76
CA LEU A 70 4.79 -1.66 21.41
C LEU A 70 4.38 -0.67 20.32
N LEU A 71 3.30 0.08 20.55
CA LEU A 71 2.80 1.01 19.55
C LEU A 71 3.74 2.21 19.37
N VAL A 72 4.26 2.76 20.47
CA VAL A 72 5.04 4.00 20.45
C VAL A 72 6.53 3.70 20.36
N HIS A 73 7.08 2.92 21.27
CA HIS A 73 8.52 2.69 21.32
C HIS A 73 9.00 1.66 20.28
N ALA A 74 8.17 0.70 19.86
CA ALA A 74 8.56 -0.30 18.87
C ALA A 74 8.11 0.02 17.44
N THR A 75 6.92 0.60 17.25
CA THR A 75 6.39 0.89 15.89
C THR A 75 6.75 2.31 15.42
N LEU A 76 6.76 3.28 16.32
CA LEU A 76 6.97 4.70 16.00
C LEU A 76 8.04 5.34 16.89
N PRO A 77 9.27 4.79 16.94
CA PRO A 77 10.30 5.20 17.89
C PRO A 77 10.64 6.70 17.77
N ASP A 78 10.61 7.25 16.57
CA ASP A 78 10.90 8.67 16.29
C ASP A 78 9.87 9.62 16.92
N LEU A 79 8.63 9.17 17.09
CA LEU A 79 7.54 9.95 17.68
C LEU A 79 7.36 9.67 19.17
N ALA A 80 8.14 8.76 19.74
CA ALA A 80 8.02 8.43 21.15
C ALA A 80 8.27 9.63 22.05
N GLY A 81 9.31 10.43 21.76
CA GLY A 81 9.64 11.62 22.55
C GLY A 81 8.51 12.66 22.58
N ILE A 82 7.92 12.98 21.42
CA ILE A 82 6.83 13.97 21.37
C ILE A 82 5.56 13.47 22.08
N ILE A 83 5.30 12.16 22.06
CA ILE A 83 4.16 11.56 22.76
C ILE A 83 4.39 11.57 24.27
N THR A 84 5.59 11.22 24.74
CA THR A 84 5.92 11.25 26.18
C THR A 84 5.87 12.68 26.72
N ASP A 85 6.44 13.65 26.00
CA ASP A 85 6.41 15.06 26.39
C ASP A 85 4.96 15.60 26.42
N ALA A 86 4.13 15.18 25.46
CA ALA A 86 2.70 15.54 25.45
C ALA A 86 1.94 14.92 26.62
N MET A 87 2.32 13.70 27.04
CA MET A 87 1.72 13.00 28.18
C MET A 87 2.07 13.69 29.50
N ASP A 88 3.32 14.15 29.65
CA ASP A 88 3.78 14.91 30.82
C ASP A 88 3.09 16.27 30.94
N ALA A 89 2.75 16.92 29.81
CA ALA A 89 1.99 18.15 29.81
C ALA A 89 0.52 17.93 30.22
N HIS A 90 -0.24 17.17 29.43
CA HIS A 90 -1.62 16.81 29.74
C HIS A 90 -2.04 15.57 28.93
N ALA A 91 -2.65 14.60 29.61
CA ALA A 91 -3.14 13.36 28.98
C ALA A 91 -4.06 13.59 27.77
N LEU A 92 -4.83 14.67 27.75
CA LEU A 92 -5.72 15.01 26.63
C LEU A 92 -4.93 15.35 25.35
N TYR A 93 -3.78 16.02 25.49
CA TYR A 93 -2.90 16.33 24.35
C TYR A 93 -2.26 15.05 23.80
N ALA A 94 -1.78 14.16 24.68
CA ALA A 94 -1.23 12.88 24.27
C ALA A 94 -2.25 12.01 23.52
N VAL A 95 -3.49 11.92 24.00
CA VAL A 95 -4.55 11.15 23.34
C VAL A 95 -4.88 11.73 21.96
N LEU A 96 -5.02 13.05 21.84
CA LEU A 96 -5.35 13.70 20.57
C LEU A 96 -4.21 13.53 19.54
N LEU A 97 -2.96 13.69 19.99
CA LEU A 97 -1.76 13.50 19.18
C LEU A 97 -1.61 12.03 18.74
N MET A 98 -1.87 11.08 19.63
CA MET A 98 -1.89 9.64 19.34
C MET A 98 -2.91 9.31 18.24
N VAL A 99 -4.14 9.79 18.37
CA VAL A 99 -5.20 9.54 17.36
C VAL A 99 -4.81 10.15 16.01
N TYR A 100 -4.24 11.35 16.00
CA TYR A 100 -3.74 11.98 14.78
C TYR A 100 -2.64 11.14 14.10
N ILE A 101 -1.63 10.71 14.85
CA ILE A 101 -0.52 9.89 14.33
C ILE A 101 -1.05 8.57 13.78
N LEU A 102 -1.92 7.87 14.52
CA LEU A 102 -2.52 6.62 14.08
C LEU A 102 -3.29 6.79 12.77
N LEU A 103 -4.15 7.81 12.67
CA LEU A 103 -4.90 8.08 11.45
C LEU A 103 -3.98 8.45 10.28
N ALA A 104 -2.94 9.26 10.52
CA ALA A 104 -1.99 9.66 9.48
C ALA A 104 -1.21 8.46 8.94
N PHE A 105 -0.57 7.67 9.80
CA PHE A 105 0.21 6.51 9.37
C PHE A 105 -0.65 5.44 8.72
N LEU A 106 -1.82 5.12 9.29
CA LEU A 106 -2.70 4.12 8.70
C LEU A 106 -3.26 4.59 7.35
N THR A 107 -3.67 5.85 7.23
CA THR A 107 -4.21 6.35 5.96
C THR A 107 -3.12 6.42 4.90
N LEU A 108 -1.94 6.94 5.22
CA LEU A 108 -0.82 7.06 4.28
C LEU A 108 -0.29 5.69 3.86
N MET A 109 -0.06 4.77 4.80
CA MET A 109 0.41 3.42 4.48
C MET A 109 -0.62 2.64 3.68
N ASN A 110 -1.90 2.68 4.07
CA ASN A 110 -2.95 1.98 3.32
C ASN A 110 -3.17 2.56 1.92
N MET A 111 -3.03 3.88 1.74
CA MET A 111 -3.06 4.51 0.42
C MET A 111 -1.85 4.08 -0.42
N LEU A 112 -0.64 4.11 0.15
CA LEU A 112 0.59 3.72 -0.54
C LEU A 112 0.54 2.25 -0.98
N ILE A 113 0.10 1.35 -0.10
CA ILE A 113 -0.10 -0.07 -0.43
C ILE A 113 -1.14 -0.21 -1.54
N GLY A 114 -2.23 0.57 -1.50
CA GLY A 114 -3.23 0.60 -2.57
C GLY A 114 -2.63 0.95 -3.93
N VAL A 115 -1.83 2.02 -3.99
CA VAL A 115 -1.15 2.45 -5.23
C VAL A 115 -0.15 1.39 -5.71
N ILE A 116 0.64 0.80 -4.82
CA ILE A 116 1.61 -0.24 -5.19
C ILE A 116 0.88 -1.46 -5.75
N VAL A 117 -0.21 -1.90 -5.12
CA VAL A 117 -1.01 -3.05 -5.59
C VAL A 117 -1.64 -2.75 -6.95
N GLU A 118 -2.14 -1.53 -7.17
CA GLU A 118 -2.67 -1.09 -8.46
C GLU A 118 -1.58 -1.13 -9.55
N VAL A 119 -0.40 -0.59 -9.28
CA VAL A 119 0.74 -0.63 -10.22
C VAL A 119 1.15 -2.07 -10.53
N VAL A 120 1.29 -2.93 -9.51
CA VAL A 120 1.62 -4.35 -9.69
C VAL A 120 0.56 -5.07 -10.51
N SER A 121 -0.73 -4.77 -10.28
CA SER A 121 -1.82 -5.34 -11.06
C SER A 121 -1.75 -4.90 -12.52
N VAL A 122 -1.46 -3.63 -12.80
CA VAL A 122 -1.32 -3.10 -14.17
C VAL A 122 -0.15 -3.78 -14.88
N VAL A 123 1.01 -3.88 -14.23
CA VAL A 123 2.17 -4.58 -14.79
C VAL A 123 1.83 -6.05 -15.09
N ALA A 124 1.18 -6.74 -14.16
CA ALA A 124 0.75 -8.12 -14.37
C ALA A 124 -0.24 -8.27 -15.54
N THR A 125 -1.16 -7.31 -15.74
CA THR A 125 -2.07 -7.35 -16.90
C THR A 125 -1.34 -7.14 -18.22
N VAL A 126 -0.39 -6.20 -18.27
CA VAL A 126 0.41 -5.92 -19.48
C VAL A 126 1.27 -7.14 -19.85
N GLU A 127 1.91 -7.78 -18.88
CA GLU A 127 2.69 -9.01 -19.13
C GLU A 127 1.80 -10.15 -19.66
N ASN A 128 0.61 -10.33 -19.08
CA ASN A 128 -0.33 -11.36 -19.55
C ASN A 128 -0.83 -11.09 -20.98
N GLU A 129 -1.11 -9.84 -21.33
CA GLU A 129 -1.48 -9.45 -22.70
C GLU A 129 -0.33 -9.68 -23.68
N GLU A 130 0.90 -9.35 -23.31
CA GLU A 130 2.08 -9.58 -24.15
C GLU A 130 2.29 -11.08 -24.42
N ILE A 131 2.09 -11.94 -23.42
CA ILE A 131 2.13 -13.40 -23.57
C ILE A 131 1.04 -13.88 -24.54
N ALA A 132 -0.19 -13.37 -24.42
CA ALA A 132 -1.29 -13.73 -25.29
C ALA A 132 -1.04 -13.32 -26.75
N VAL A 133 -0.53 -12.10 -26.97
CA VAL A 133 -0.18 -11.61 -28.31
C VAL A 133 0.94 -12.45 -28.93
N LYS A 134 2.00 -12.78 -28.16
CA LYS A 134 3.07 -13.67 -28.61
C LYS A 134 2.54 -15.06 -28.98
N PHE A 135 1.62 -15.61 -28.20
CA PHE A 135 1.00 -16.90 -28.49
C PHE A 135 0.21 -16.88 -29.80
N VAL A 136 -0.65 -15.87 -30.01
CA VAL A 136 -1.43 -15.72 -31.26
C VAL A 136 -0.50 -15.51 -32.45
N ARG A 137 0.52 -14.64 -32.34
CA ARG A 137 1.55 -14.42 -33.37
C ARG A 137 2.22 -15.74 -33.76
N ASN A 138 2.66 -16.52 -32.79
CA ASN A 138 3.35 -17.79 -33.05
C ASN A 138 2.42 -18.82 -33.73
N ARG A 139 1.14 -18.87 -33.35
CA ARG A 139 0.14 -19.73 -34.02
C ARG A 139 -0.13 -19.29 -35.45
N LEU A 140 -0.29 -17.99 -35.69
CA LEU A 140 -0.50 -17.45 -37.04
C LEU A 140 0.71 -17.72 -37.95
N LEU A 141 1.93 -17.52 -37.46
CA LEU A 141 3.16 -17.83 -38.20
C LEU A 141 3.28 -19.32 -38.51
N ALA A 142 2.88 -20.20 -37.58
CA ALA A 142 2.86 -21.64 -37.82
C ALA A 142 1.89 -22.01 -38.96
N VAL A 143 0.65 -21.51 -38.92
CA VAL A 143 -0.34 -21.75 -39.98
C VAL A 143 0.11 -21.16 -41.31
N PHE A 144 0.68 -19.94 -41.32
CA PHE A 144 1.20 -19.31 -42.53
C PHE A 144 2.32 -20.15 -43.18
N ASN A 145 3.24 -20.69 -42.37
CA ASN A 145 4.31 -21.56 -42.87
C ASN A 145 3.79 -22.90 -43.40
N GLU A 146 2.72 -23.46 -42.82
CA GLU A 146 2.08 -24.67 -43.34
C GLU A 146 1.41 -24.41 -44.70
N VAL A 147 0.63 -23.34 -44.82
CA VAL A 147 -0.01 -22.95 -46.08
C VAL A 147 1.01 -22.61 -47.17
N SER A 148 2.14 -21.98 -46.79
CA SER A 148 3.24 -21.67 -47.71
C SER A 148 3.99 -22.91 -48.19
N LYS A 149 3.97 -24.03 -47.44
CA LYS A 149 4.57 -25.31 -47.87
C LYS A 149 3.63 -26.11 -48.76
N ASP A 150 2.31 -26.03 -48.51
CA ASP A 150 1.28 -26.77 -49.26
C ASP A 150 1.04 -26.16 -50.65
N LYS A 151 1.09 -24.83 -50.76
CA LYS A 151 1.26 -24.16 -52.07
C LYS A 151 2.75 -24.09 -52.40
N ALA A 152 3.24 -25.02 -53.19
CA ALA A 152 4.52 -24.87 -53.91
C ALA A 152 4.44 -23.65 -54.86
N MET A 153 4.54 -22.45 -54.30
CA MET A 153 4.72 -21.21 -55.04
C MET A 153 6.21 -20.86 -54.92
N PRO A 154 6.93 -20.72 -56.03
CA PRO A 154 8.38 -20.61 -56.02
C PRO A 154 8.78 -19.27 -55.40
N ASN A 155 9.59 -19.34 -54.34
CA ASN A 155 10.47 -18.28 -53.82
C ASN A 155 9.93 -16.85 -53.92
N LEU A 156 9.21 -16.38 -52.89
CA LEU A 156 9.23 -14.95 -52.59
C LEU A 156 10.46 -14.67 -51.69
N PRO A 157 11.25 -13.64 -52.01
CA PRO A 157 12.45 -13.32 -51.24
C PRO A 157 12.07 -13.02 -49.79
N VAL A 158 12.90 -13.53 -48.88
CA VAL A 158 12.94 -13.09 -47.49
C VAL A 158 13.35 -11.61 -47.52
N GLU A 159 12.37 -10.70 -47.54
CA GLU A 159 12.65 -9.28 -47.30
C GLU A 159 13.04 -9.14 -45.82
N GLU A 160 14.33 -8.85 -45.67
CA GLU A 160 15.01 -8.05 -44.64
C GLU A 160 14.24 -7.80 -43.34
N GLU A 161 14.88 -8.22 -42.24
CA GLU A 161 14.73 -7.57 -40.95
C GLU A 161 14.89 -6.05 -41.13
N THR A 162 13.79 -5.32 -41.19
CA THR A 162 13.80 -3.89 -40.92
C THR A 162 14.06 -3.71 -39.43
N ASN A 163 15.33 -3.75 -39.05
CA ASN A 163 15.83 -3.11 -37.84
C ASN A 163 15.50 -1.62 -37.97
N ILE A 164 14.39 -1.21 -37.38
CA ILE A 164 14.08 0.19 -37.18
C ILE A 164 15.04 0.67 -36.09
N THR A 165 16.23 1.13 -36.49
CA THR A 165 17.15 1.86 -35.62
C THR A 165 16.44 3.12 -35.12
N GLN A 166 16.60 3.42 -33.83
CA GLN A 166 15.86 4.43 -33.06
C GLN A 166 16.02 5.90 -33.53
N GLU A 167 16.64 6.17 -34.69
CA GLU A 167 16.87 7.53 -35.18
C GLU A 167 15.66 8.17 -35.89
N GLU A 168 14.59 7.42 -36.21
CA GLU A 168 13.42 7.95 -36.93
C GLU A 168 12.32 8.55 -36.02
N PHE A 169 12.45 8.43 -34.69
CA PHE A 169 11.45 8.94 -33.73
C PHE A 169 11.74 10.34 -33.16
N GLU A 170 12.84 10.99 -33.55
CA GLU A 170 13.27 12.27 -32.95
C GLU A 170 13.40 13.44 -33.94
N LYS A 171 12.50 13.50 -34.93
CA LYS A 171 12.18 14.73 -35.69
C LYS A 171 10.72 15.09 -35.55
#